data_AF-A0A182SWS4-F1
#
_entry.id   AF-A0A182SWS4-F1
#
_cell.length_a   1.000
_cell.length_b   1.000
_cell.length_c   1.000
_cell.angle_alpha   90.00
_cell.angle_beta   90.00
_cell.angle_gamma   90.00
#
_symmetry.space_group_name_H-M   'P 1'
#
loop_
_entity.id
_entity.type
_entity.pdbx_description
1 polymer ?
#
loop_
_entity_poly.entity_id
_entity_poly.type
_entity_poly.pdbx_seq_one_letter_code
_entity_poly.pdbx_strand_id
1 'polypeptide(L)'
;MSSTFTIIDIETDLSCPGASAFVQIELNDRTDYPLASSASTPAIVPAKFRNYAEQVRDFQVFDDDVWIVTYPKCGTTWTQEMVWLIDHDLDYETARAVNLNTRSVFLEIGAIADKIPVDTVTAAANLKRPRHIKSHLPLALLPRQLWTVKPKIIYVARNPKDVAVSYLHHYQMIMGYRGTKDAFLNGLLEDR
;
A
#
# COMPACT_ATOMS: atom_id res chain seq x y z
N MET A 1 1.17 -1.18 -28.69
CA MET A 1 1.63 -1.82 -27.43
C MET A 1 0.40 -1.97 -26.54
N SER A 2 0.18 -3.14 -25.94
CA SER A 2 -0.93 -3.30 -24.98
C SER A 2 -0.61 -2.50 -23.72
N SER A 3 -1.61 -1.83 -23.13
CA SER A 3 -1.46 -1.13 -21.85
C SER A 3 -1.09 -2.14 -20.74
N THR A 4 -0.15 -1.81 -19.85
CA THR A 4 0.23 -2.69 -18.72
C THR A 4 -0.94 -2.91 -17.77
N PHE A 5 -1.81 -1.92 -17.63
CA PHE A 5 -3.03 -2.00 -16.83
C PHE A 5 -4.30 -1.78 -17.65
N THR A 6 -5.35 -2.49 -17.27
CA THR A 6 -6.74 -2.14 -17.60
C THR A 6 -7.31 -1.39 -16.41
N ILE A 7 -7.84 -0.17 -16.62
CA ILE A 7 -8.36 0.66 -15.53
C ILE A 7 -9.76 1.16 -15.90
N ILE A 8 -10.75 0.75 -15.11
CA ILE A 8 -12.18 1.01 -15.33
C ILE A 8 -12.68 1.88 -14.18
N ASP A 9 -13.37 2.97 -14.49
CA ASP A 9 -14.01 3.79 -13.47
C ASP A 9 -15.20 3.03 -12.87
N ILE A 10 -15.33 3.07 -11.54
CA ILE A 10 -16.43 2.41 -10.85
C ILE A 10 -17.32 3.46 -10.18
N GLU A 11 -18.62 3.35 -10.41
CA GLU A 11 -19.60 4.09 -9.62
C GLU A 11 -19.74 3.38 -8.27
N THR A 12 -19.51 4.13 -7.19
CA THR A 12 -19.66 3.60 -5.84
C THR A 12 -20.55 4.54 -5.05
N ASP A 13 -21.57 4.01 -4.41
CA ASP A 13 -22.33 4.73 -3.37
C ASP A 13 -21.53 4.83 -2.05
N LEU A 14 -20.31 4.28 -2.02
CA LEU A 14 -19.40 4.33 -0.89
C LEU A 14 -18.83 5.74 -0.76
N SER A 15 -19.51 6.57 0.02
CA SER A 15 -18.93 7.82 0.52
C SER A 15 -17.67 7.52 1.34
N CYS A 16 -16.49 7.68 0.73
CA CYS A 16 -15.20 7.63 1.42
C CYS A 16 -14.63 9.05 1.50
N PRO A 17 -14.61 9.70 2.67
CA PRO A 17 -14.15 11.08 2.78
C PRO A 17 -12.64 11.31 2.54
N GLY A 18 -11.89 10.28 2.11
CA GLY A 18 -10.48 10.33 1.72
C GLY A 18 -10.20 10.19 0.21
N ALA A 19 -11.18 9.76 -0.59
CA ALA A 19 -11.07 9.62 -2.04
C ALA A 19 -12.42 9.95 -2.69
N SER A 20 -12.46 10.89 -3.64
CA SER A 20 -13.72 11.31 -4.27
C SER A 20 -14.25 10.34 -5.33
N ALA A 21 -13.40 9.45 -5.85
CA ALA A 21 -13.74 8.47 -6.88
C ALA A 21 -12.82 7.25 -6.77
N PHE A 22 -13.28 6.12 -7.29
CA PHE A 22 -12.54 4.86 -7.31
C PHE A 22 -12.44 4.31 -8.73
N VAL A 23 -11.41 3.49 -8.96
CA VAL A 23 -11.21 2.73 -10.18
C VAL A 23 -10.93 1.28 -9.83
N GLN A 24 -11.41 0.39 -10.68
CA GLN A 24 -10.92 -0.98 -10.73
C GLN A 24 -9.69 -1.03 -11.64
N ILE A 25 -8.56 -1.52 -11.13
CA ILE A 25 -7.31 -1.67 -11.86
C ILE A 25 -6.91 -3.15 -11.94
N GLU A 26 -6.56 -3.60 -13.13
CA GLU A 26 -6.15 -4.97 -13.41
C GLU A 26 -4.82 -4.99 -14.17
N LEU A 27 -3.87 -5.80 -13.70
CA LEU A 27 -2.58 -6.00 -14.36
C LEU A 27 -2.76 -6.96 -15.56
N ASN A 28 -2.47 -6.46 -16.77
CA ASN A 28 -2.57 -7.23 -18.01
C ASN A 28 -1.32 -8.08 -18.27
N ASP A 29 -0.13 -7.51 -18.02
CA ASP A 29 1.15 -8.20 -18.22
C ASP A 29 1.60 -8.86 -16.91
N ARG A 30 1.53 -10.19 -16.89
CA ARG A 30 1.88 -11.04 -15.75
C ARG A 30 3.14 -11.87 -15.98
N THR A 31 3.96 -11.52 -16.98
CA THR A 31 5.19 -12.27 -17.30
C THR A 31 6.17 -12.36 -16.13
N ASP A 32 6.15 -11.36 -15.24
CA ASP A 32 6.96 -11.26 -14.03
C ASP A 32 6.17 -11.54 -12.74
N TYR A 33 4.90 -11.97 -12.84
CA TYR A 33 4.04 -12.21 -11.68
C TYR A 33 4.49 -13.47 -10.91
N PRO A 34 4.63 -13.40 -9.57
CA PRO A 34 5.30 -14.46 -8.81
C PRO A 34 4.42 -15.68 -8.52
N LEU A 35 3.11 -15.62 -8.81
CA LEU A 35 2.18 -16.73 -8.56
C LEU A 35 1.71 -17.35 -9.88
N ALA A 36 1.67 -18.68 -9.93
CA ALA A 36 1.22 -19.46 -11.09
C ALA A 36 -0.30 -19.35 -11.38
N SER A 37 -1.07 -18.64 -10.54
CA SER A 37 -2.52 -18.49 -10.71
C SER A 37 -2.85 -17.68 -11.96
N SER A 38 -3.75 -18.23 -12.77
CA SER A 38 -4.31 -17.61 -13.97
C SER A 38 -5.37 -16.53 -13.68
N ALA A 39 -5.93 -16.50 -12.48
CA ALA A 39 -6.91 -15.48 -12.12
C ALA A 39 -6.18 -14.18 -11.77
N SER A 40 -6.43 -13.15 -12.59
CA SER A 40 -6.18 -11.77 -12.18
C SER A 40 -7.33 -11.35 -11.28
N THR A 41 -6.97 -10.87 -10.10
CA THR A 41 -7.93 -10.24 -9.20
C THR A 41 -7.76 -8.75 -9.39
N PRO A 42 -8.73 -8.08 -10.01
CA PRO A 42 -8.72 -6.62 -10.10
C PRO A 42 -8.68 -6.03 -8.69
N ALA A 43 -8.03 -4.89 -8.52
CA ALA A 43 -8.01 -4.18 -7.26
C ALA A 43 -8.86 -2.91 -7.36
N ILE A 44 -9.58 -2.59 -6.30
CA ILE A 44 -10.27 -1.31 -6.18
C ILE A 44 -9.34 -0.32 -5.47
N VAL A 45 -9.04 0.79 -6.13
CA VAL A 45 -8.17 1.84 -5.60
C VAL A 45 -8.77 3.22 -5.85
N PRO A 46 -8.41 4.24 -5.07
CA PRO A 46 -8.76 5.63 -5.38
C PRO A 46 -8.34 6.01 -6.80
N ALA A 47 -9.19 6.75 -7.52
CA ALA A 47 -8.98 7.06 -8.93
C ALA A 47 -7.66 7.80 -9.21
N LYS A 48 -7.16 8.57 -8.23
CA LYS A 48 -5.86 9.24 -8.27
C LYS A 48 -4.69 8.27 -8.52
N PHE A 49 -4.81 7.01 -8.09
CA PHE A 49 -3.77 5.99 -8.29
C PHE A 49 -3.50 5.69 -9.76
N ARG A 50 -4.47 5.93 -10.66
CA ARG A 50 -4.28 5.84 -12.13
C ARG A 50 -3.03 6.59 -12.60
N ASN A 51 -2.74 7.74 -11.99
CA ASN A 51 -1.61 8.60 -12.37
C ASN A 51 -0.25 8.07 -11.90
N TYR A 52 -0.26 7.10 -10.98
CA TYR A 52 0.94 6.55 -10.33
C TYR A 52 1.16 5.07 -10.65
N ALA A 53 0.17 4.38 -11.22
CA ALA A 53 0.20 2.94 -11.44
C ALA A 53 1.48 2.47 -12.15
N GLU A 54 1.82 3.08 -13.29
CA GLU A 54 3.06 2.76 -14.02
C GLU A 54 4.33 3.11 -13.23
N GLN A 55 4.36 4.28 -12.58
CA GLN A 55 5.51 4.72 -11.79
C GLN A 55 5.80 3.78 -10.61
N VAL A 56 4.75 3.30 -9.94
CA VAL A 56 4.86 2.28 -8.88
C VAL A 56 5.29 0.95 -9.46
N ARG A 57 4.70 0.55 -10.60
CA ARG A 57 4.98 -0.72 -11.26
C ARG A 57 6.43 -0.83 -11.73
N ASP A 58 7.02 0.29 -12.15
CA ASP A 58 8.40 0.44 -12.60
C ASP A 58 9.34 1.00 -11.53
N PHE A 59 8.87 1.10 -10.29
CA PHE A 59 9.70 1.58 -9.18
C PHE A 59 10.98 0.76 -9.09
N GLN A 60 12.12 1.44 -9.11
CA GLN A 60 13.43 0.82 -9.02
C GLN A 60 13.63 0.23 -7.63
N VAL A 61 13.95 -1.06 -7.57
CA VAL A 61 14.21 -1.81 -6.33
C VAL A 61 15.70 -2.10 -6.23
N PHE A 62 16.26 -2.00 -5.03
CA PHE A 62 17.63 -2.38 -4.72
C PHE A 62 17.67 -3.60 -3.81
N ASP A 63 18.77 -4.34 -3.86
CA ASP A 63 19.02 -5.57 -3.11
C ASP A 63 19.06 -5.36 -1.58
N ASP A 64 19.46 -4.16 -1.15
CA ASP A 64 19.49 -3.74 0.25
C ASP A 64 18.21 -3.05 0.75
N ASP A 65 17.17 -2.95 -0.09
CA ASP A 65 15.88 -2.43 0.35
C ASP A 65 15.24 -3.36 1.38
N VAL A 66 14.45 -2.76 2.28
CA VAL A 66 13.59 -3.45 3.23
C VAL A 66 12.15 -3.05 2.98
N TRP A 67 11.35 -4.01 2.51
CA TRP A 67 9.95 -3.82 2.18
C TRP A 67 9.05 -4.39 3.27
N ILE A 68 8.13 -3.58 3.78
CA ILE A 68 7.12 -3.97 4.76
C ILE A 68 5.76 -3.91 4.08
N VAL A 69 5.25 -5.07 3.70
CA VAL A 69 4.01 -5.20 2.94
C VAL A 69 2.94 -5.79 3.83
N THR A 70 1.77 -5.16 3.90
CA THR A 70 0.69 -5.64 4.79
C THR A 70 -0.66 -5.29 4.19
N TYR A 71 -1.69 -6.10 4.45
CA TYR A 71 -3.05 -5.54 4.36
C TYR A 71 -3.20 -4.42 5.42
N PRO A 72 -3.99 -3.35 5.15
CA PRO A 72 -4.21 -2.30 6.15
C PRO A 72 -4.60 -2.86 7.52
N LYS A 73 -4.04 -2.27 8.58
CA LYS A 73 -4.34 -2.60 9.99
C LYS A 73 -3.84 -3.96 10.51
N CYS A 74 -2.89 -4.58 9.79
CA CYS A 74 -2.23 -5.81 10.24
C CYS A 74 -0.97 -5.59 11.13
N GLY A 75 -0.74 -4.40 11.67
CA GLY A 75 0.41 -4.14 12.57
C GLY A 75 1.63 -3.51 11.89
N THR A 76 1.42 -2.83 10.77
CA THR A 76 2.48 -2.23 9.96
C THR A 76 3.34 -1.23 10.73
N THR A 77 2.72 -0.32 11.50
CA THR A 77 3.45 0.69 12.29
C THR A 77 4.42 0.05 13.28
N TRP A 78 4.01 -1.02 13.97
CA TRP A 78 4.88 -1.73 14.91
C TRP A 78 6.05 -2.40 14.18
N THR A 79 5.76 -3.02 13.04
CA THR A 79 6.76 -3.68 12.19
C THR A 79 7.79 -2.69 11.64
N GLN A 80 7.32 -1.55 11.12
CA GLN A 80 8.18 -0.46 10.64
C GLN A 80 9.15 0.01 11.74
N GLU A 81 8.64 0.22 12.96
CA GLU A 81 9.47 0.71 14.05
C GLU A 81 10.52 -0.33 14.50
N MET A 82 10.10 -1.58 14.68
CA MET A 82 11.00 -2.67 15.08
C MET A 82 12.10 -2.89 14.04
N VAL A 83 11.72 -2.99 12.77
CA VAL A 83 12.65 -3.28 11.68
C VAL A 83 13.63 -2.13 11.48
N TRP A 84 13.14 -0.89 11.54
CA TRP A 84 14.01 0.27 11.42
C TRP A 84 15.04 0.33 12.56
N LEU A 85 14.60 0.13 13.82
CA LEU A 85 15.50 0.12 14.98
C LEU A 85 16.54 -1.01 14.89
N ILE A 86 16.15 -2.22 14.48
CA ILE A 86 17.07 -3.35 14.32
C ILE A 86 18.14 -3.03 13.26
N ASP A 87 17.76 -2.38 12.16
CA ASP A 87 18.67 -2.04 11.07
C ASP A 87 19.55 -0.81 11.36
N HIS A 88 19.27 -0.08 12.44
CA HIS A 88 19.98 1.15 12.86
C HIS A 88 20.55 1.01 14.28
N ASP A 89 21.03 -0.19 14.65
CA ASP A 89 21.72 -0.46 15.91
C ASP A 89 20.97 0.02 17.17
N LEU A 90 19.64 -0.07 17.14
CA LEU A 90 18.74 0.41 18.18
C LEU A 90 18.92 1.92 18.48
N ASP A 91 19.11 2.75 17.45
CA ASP A 91 19.15 4.21 17.56
C ASP A 91 17.77 4.80 17.94
N TYR A 92 17.47 4.74 19.23
CA TYR A 92 16.25 5.29 19.82
C TYR A 92 16.21 6.82 19.77
N GLU A 93 17.36 7.50 19.70
CA GLU A 93 17.41 8.97 19.65
C GLU A 93 16.84 9.47 18.33
N THR A 94 17.33 8.91 17.21
CA THR A 94 16.80 9.23 15.87
C THR A 94 15.38 8.73 15.70
N ALA A 95 15.05 7.52 16.18
CA ALA A 95 13.69 6.99 16.08
C ALA A 95 12.64 7.89 16.73
N ARG A 96 13.01 8.53 17.85
CA ARG A 96 12.18 9.52 18.57
C ARG A 96 12.17 10.89 17.89
N ALA A 97 13.28 11.32 17.33
CA ALA A 97 13.42 12.66 16.74
C ALA A 97 12.82 12.77 15.33
N VAL A 98 12.86 11.69 14.54
CA VAL A 98 12.43 11.66 13.14
C VAL A 98 11.15 10.85 12.99
N ASN A 99 10.15 11.44 12.33
CA ASN A 99 8.86 10.81 12.10
C ASN A 99 9.02 9.47 11.36
N LEU A 100 8.24 8.46 11.77
CA LEU A 100 8.27 7.13 11.17
C LEU A 100 8.02 7.14 9.66
N ASN A 101 7.11 7.98 9.15
CA ASN A 101 6.81 8.05 7.72
C ASN A 101 7.93 8.70 6.89
N THR A 102 8.90 9.35 7.55
CA THR A 102 10.14 9.85 6.93
C THR A 102 11.24 8.79 6.95
N ARG A 103 11.28 7.95 7.99
CA ARG A 103 12.25 6.85 8.14
C ARG A 103 11.87 5.61 7.33
N SER A 104 10.58 5.32 7.23
CA SER A 104 9.99 4.21 6.48
C SER A 104 8.81 4.73 5.66
N VAL A 105 9.06 5.04 4.39
CA VAL A 105 8.10 5.78 3.53
C VAL A 105 6.95 4.86 3.09
N PHE A 106 5.73 5.37 3.22
CA PHE A 106 4.53 4.71 2.69
C PHE A 106 4.42 5.03 1.19
N LEU A 107 4.77 4.06 0.33
CA LEU A 107 5.00 4.27 -1.10
C LEU A 107 3.84 4.97 -1.81
N GLU A 108 2.62 4.47 -1.64
CA GLU A 108 1.46 4.89 -2.43
C GLU A 108 0.56 5.93 -1.74
N ILE A 109 0.86 6.40 -0.52
CA ILE A 109 -0.08 7.27 0.23
C ILE A 109 -0.44 8.55 -0.54
N GLY A 110 0.53 9.15 -1.23
CA GLY A 110 0.31 10.30 -2.10
C GLY A 110 -0.62 10.01 -3.27
N ALA A 111 -0.67 8.76 -3.72
CA ALA A 111 -1.48 8.30 -4.84
C ALA A 111 -2.90 7.88 -4.43
N ILE A 112 -3.13 7.55 -3.15
CA ILE A 112 -4.42 7.04 -2.65
C ILE A 112 -5.16 7.99 -1.71
N ALA A 113 -4.53 9.07 -1.24
CA ALA A 113 -5.17 10.07 -0.38
C ALA A 113 -5.19 11.44 -1.07
N ASP A 114 -6.38 11.92 -1.43
CA ASP A 114 -6.55 13.20 -2.15
C ASP A 114 -6.01 14.39 -1.35
N LYS A 115 -6.16 14.32 -0.02
CA LYS A 115 -5.73 15.37 0.93
C LYS A 115 -4.23 15.37 1.21
N ILE A 116 -3.45 14.47 0.60
CA ILE A 116 -1.99 14.39 0.75
C ILE A 116 -1.35 14.80 -0.58
N PRO A 117 -0.91 16.06 -0.73
CA PRO A 117 -0.35 16.58 -1.98
C PRO A 117 1.16 16.29 -2.08
N VAL A 118 1.59 15.09 -1.68
CA VAL A 118 3.00 14.71 -1.66
C VAL A 118 3.20 13.53 -2.60
N ASP A 119 4.17 13.64 -3.51
CA ASP A 119 4.61 12.51 -4.33
C ASP A 119 5.50 11.58 -3.49
N THR A 120 4.86 10.59 -2.86
CA THR A 120 5.54 9.63 -2.01
C THR A 120 6.32 8.57 -2.78
N VAL A 121 6.01 8.38 -4.07
CA VAL A 121 6.76 7.46 -4.94
C VAL A 121 8.15 8.06 -5.21
N THR A 122 8.21 9.34 -5.57
CA THR A 122 9.48 10.07 -5.71
C THR A 122 10.20 10.22 -4.36
N ALA A 123 9.48 10.46 -3.27
CA ALA A 123 10.11 10.53 -1.94
C ALA A 123 10.78 9.20 -1.55
N ALA A 124 10.13 8.06 -1.80
CA ALA A 124 10.69 6.74 -1.57
C ALA A 124 11.91 6.47 -2.47
N ALA A 125 11.88 6.94 -3.73
CA ALA A 125 13.01 6.80 -4.65
C ALA A 125 14.26 7.55 -4.16
N ASN A 126 14.09 8.69 -3.48
CA ASN A 126 15.17 9.55 -2.99
C ASN A 126 15.64 9.24 -1.56
N LEU A 127 15.12 8.19 -0.92
CA LEU A 127 15.60 7.77 0.39
C LEU A 127 17.08 7.35 0.35
N LYS A 128 17.80 7.64 1.43
CA LYS A 128 19.14 7.07 1.65
C LYS A 128 19.03 5.55 1.77
N ARG A 129 20.01 4.85 1.21
CA ARG A 129 20.13 3.38 1.30
C ARG A 129 20.75 2.97 2.65
N PRO A 130 20.32 1.84 3.27
CA PRO A 130 19.23 0.96 2.82
C PRO A 130 17.85 1.63 2.99
N ARG A 131 16.96 1.48 2.00
CA ARG A 131 15.64 2.13 2.03
C ARG A 131 14.64 1.26 2.77
N HIS A 132 13.91 1.85 3.71
CA HIS A 132 12.78 1.21 4.38
C HIS A 132 11.48 1.68 3.71
N ILE A 133 10.74 0.79 3.09
CA ILE A 133 9.56 1.12 2.29
C ILE A 133 8.38 0.29 2.80
N LYS A 134 7.24 0.94 3.01
CA LYS A 134 5.98 0.31 3.36
C LYS A 134 5.04 0.34 2.17
N SER A 135 4.27 -0.74 1.96
CA SER A 135 3.10 -0.72 1.08
C SER A 135 1.92 -1.52 1.62
N HIS A 136 0.72 -1.12 1.21
CA HIS A 136 -0.54 -1.85 1.36
C HIS A 136 -1.06 -2.40 0.02
N LEU A 137 -0.32 -2.19 -1.07
CA LEU A 137 -0.75 -2.63 -2.40
C LEU A 137 -0.87 -4.16 -2.47
N PRO A 138 -1.90 -4.65 -3.18
CA PRO A 138 -1.99 -6.06 -3.52
C PRO A 138 -0.84 -6.45 -4.45
N LEU A 139 -0.58 -7.76 -4.51
CA LEU A 139 0.57 -8.33 -5.21
C LEU A 139 0.70 -7.84 -6.67
N ALA A 140 -0.43 -7.68 -7.37
CA ALA A 140 -0.48 -7.25 -8.77
C ALA A 140 -0.11 -5.78 -8.99
N LEU A 141 -0.15 -4.94 -7.95
CA LEU A 141 0.17 -3.51 -8.04
C LEU A 141 1.55 -3.18 -7.45
N LEU A 142 2.24 -4.15 -6.85
CA LEU A 142 3.60 -3.95 -6.36
C LEU A 142 4.62 -3.84 -7.51
N PRO A 143 5.80 -3.24 -7.26
CA PRO A 143 6.85 -3.13 -8.28
C PRO A 143 7.32 -4.49 -8.80
N ARG A 144 7.50 -4.66 -10.12
CA ARG A 144 8.01 -5.93 -10.69
C ARG A 144 9.34 -6.37 -10.13
N GLN A 145 10.20 -5.39 -9.86
CA GLN A 145 11.57 -5.68 -9.49
C GLN A 145 11.65 -6.37 -8.12
N LEU A 146 10.57 -6.37 -7.32
CA LEU A 146 10.50 -7.20 -6.11
C LEU A 146 10.72 -8.69 -6.41
N TRP A 147 10.31 -9.16 -7.59
CA TRP A 147 10.36 -10.57 -7.97
C TRP A 147 11.69 -10.97 -8.62
N THR A 148 12.37 -10.00 -9.25
CA THR A 148 13.66 -10.21 -9.92
C THR A 148 14.85 -9.87 -9.03
N VAL A 149 14.84 -8.71 -8.35
CA VAL A 149 15.89 -8.26 -7.44
C VAL A 149 15.83 -9.02 -6.11
N LYS A 150 14.63 -9.38 -5.65
CA LYS A 150 14.38 -10.13 -4.41
C LYS A 150 15.01 -9.48 -3.17
N PRO A 151 14.66 -8.22 -2.85
CA PRO A 151 15.06 -7.59 -1.59
C PRO A 151 14.44 -8.30 -0.38
N LYS A 152 14.74 -7.84 0.82
CA LYS A 152 14.03 -8.32 2.02
C LYS A 152 12.58 -7.83 1.96
N ILE A 153 11.63 -8.77 2.02
CA ILE A 153 10.19 -8.48 2.10
C ILE A 153 9.62 -9.09 3.37
N ILE A 154 9.06 -8.26 4.24
CA ILE A 154 8.40 -8.63 5.47
C ILE A 154 6.91 -8.45 5.27
N TYR A 155 6.18 -9.57 5.24
CA TYR A 155 4.72 -9.55 5.18
C TYR A 155 4.10 -9.82 6.54
N VAL A 156 3.16 -8.99 6.97
CA VAL A 156 2.43 -9.19 8.23
C VAL A 156 0.95 -9.42 7.95
N ALA A 157 0.47 -10.58 8.39
CA ALA A 157 -0.94 -10.95 8.40
C ALA A 157 -1.51 -10.84 9.81
N ARG A 158 -2.82 -10.57 9.90
CA ARG A 158 -3.58 -10.55 11.14
C ARG A 158 -4.90 -11.26 10.93
N ASN A 159 -5.49 -11.79 12.00
CA ASN A 159 -6.84 -12.37 11.95
C ASN A 159 -7.81 -11.36 11.30
N PRO A 160 -8.52 -11.75 10.21
CA PRO A 160 -9.37 -10.83 9.45
C PRO A 160 -10.51 -10.23 10.27
N LYS A 161 -10.97 -10.92 11.33
CA LYS A 161 -11.99 -10.39 12.25
C LYS A 161 -11.46 -9.19 13.03
N ASP A 162 -10.21 -9.25 13.49
CA ASP A 162 -9.56 -8.15 14.20
C ASP A 162 -9.17 -7.00 13.26
N VAL A 163 -8.77 -7.35 12.04
CA VAL A 163 -8.53 -6.36 10.97
C VAL A 163 -9.80 -5.55 10.72
N ALA A 164 -10.94 -6.21 10.51
CA ALA A 164 -12.21 -5.54 10.24
C ALA A 164 -12.57 -4.51 11.33
N VAL A 165 -12.43 -4.90 12.61
CA VAL A 165 -12.70 -4.00 13.74
C VAL A 165 -11.71 -2.82 13.76
N SER A 166 -10.41 -3.09 13.63
CA SER A 166 -9.39 -2.04 13.63
C SER A 166 -9.54 -1.09 12.44
N TYR A 167 -9.98 -1.62 11.30
CA TYR A 167 -10.12 -0.87 10.06
C TYR A 167 -11.35 0.04 10.10
N LEU A 168 -12.47 -0.44 10.64
CA LEU A 168 -13.63 0.40 10.91
C LEU A 168 -13.28 1.62 11.76
N HIS A 169 -12.60 1.41 12.89
CA HIS A 169 -12.19 2.52 13.77
C HIS A 169 -11.23 3.49 13.06
N HIS A 170 -10.31 2.96 12.25
CA HIS A 170 -9.41 3.80 11.46
C HIS A 170 -10.19 4.63 10.42
N TYR A 171 -11.16 4.05 9.73
CA TYR A 171 -12.03 4.74 8.79
C TYR A 171 -12.91 5.80 9.47
N GLN A 172 -13.43 5.53 10.67
CA GLN A 172 -14.19 6.52 11.43
C GLN A 172 -13.35 7.73 11.84
N MET A 173 -12.12 7.48 12.32
CA MET A 173 -11.22 8.50 12.85
C MET A 173 -10.52 9.31 11.76
N ILE A 174 -9.93 8.64 10.77
CA ILE A 174 -9.07 9.27 9.76
C ILE A 174 -9.85 9.60 8.51
N MET A 175 -10.70 8.69 8.07
CA MET A 175 -11.50 8.89 6.86
C MET A 175 -12.87 9.50 7.17
N GLY A 176 -13.26 9.73 8.42
CA GLY A 176 -14.56 10.35 8.74
C GLY A 176 -15.79 9.49 8.42
N TYR A 177 -15.65 8.18 8.30
CA TYR A 177 -16.79 7.27 8.05
C TYR A 177 -17.86 7.39 9.16
N ARG A 178 -19.14 7.45 8.76
CA ARG A 178 -20.31 7.58 9.67
C ARG A 178 -21.40 6.53 9.40
N GLY A 179 -21.16 5.59 8.49
CA GLY A 179 -22.10 4.50 8.21
C GLY A 179 -22.12 3.43 9.31
N THR A 180 -22.95 2.41 9.12
CA THR A 180 -23.10 1.32 10.08
C THR A 180 -21.91 0.35 10.02
N LYS A 181 -21.67 -0.37 11.12
CA LYS A 181 -20.67 -1.45 11.16
C LYS A 181 -20.94 -2.52 10.10
N ASP A 182 -22.21 -2.88 9.89
CA ASP A 182 -22.59 -3.93 8.94
C ASP A 182 -22.33 -3.49 7.49
N ALA A 183 -22.63 -2.24 7.15
CA ALA A 183 -22.31 -1.70 5.83
C ALA A 183 -20.80 -1.69 5.57
N PHE A 184 -20.00 -1.30 6.56
CA PHE A 184 -18.53 -1.36 6.45
C PHE A 184 -18.03 -2.79 6.27
N LEU A 185 -18.55 -3.74 7.05
CA LEU A 185 -18.12 -5.14 6.98
C LEU A 185 -18.53 -5.79 5.65
N ASN A 186 -19.74 -5.52 5.16
CA ASN A 186 -20.19 -6.01 3.85
C ASN A 186 -19.27 -5.48 2.75
N GLY A 187 -18.97 -4.17 2.75
CA GLY A 187 -18.02 -3.58 1.80
C GLY A 187 -16.62 -4.24 1.88
N LEU A 188 -16.13 -4.52 3.08
CA LEU A 188 -14.85 -5.21 3.27
C LEU A 188 -14.85 -6.66 2.74
N LEU A 189 -15.99 -7.35 2.78
CA LEU A 189 -16.12 -8.73 2.29
C LEU A 189 -16.38 -8.80 0.78
N GLU A 190 -16.92 -7.74 0.21
CA GLU A 190 -17.17 -7.57 -1.22
C GLU A 190 -15.96 -7.03 -1.98
N ASP A 191 -14.99 -6.41 -1.28
CA ASP A 191 -13.66 -6.07 -1.78
C ASP A 191 -12.91 -7.36 -2.13
N ARG A 192 -13.07 -7.82 -3.38
CA ARG A 192 -12.52 -9.05 -3.93
C ARG A 192 -11.33 -8.78 -4.82
#